data_AF-A0AAD9Z1R0-F1
#
_entry.id   AF-A0AAD9Z1R0-F1
#
_cell.length_a   1.000
_cell.length_b   1.000
_cell.length_c   1.000
_cell.angle_alpha   90.00
_cell.angle_beta   90.00
_cell.angle_gamma   90.00
#
_symmetry.space_group_name_H-M   'P 1'
#
loop_
_entity.id
_entity.type
_entity.pdbx_description
1 polymer ?
#
loop_
_entity_poly.entity_id
_entity_poly.type
_entity_poly.pdbx_seq_one_letter_code
_entity_poly.pdbx_strand_id
1 'polypeptide(L)'
;MFSRPRAKVTAPPPRKKRKVASAIEEITFDPSAREDYLSGFHKRKLQRIKHAKEEATKREREEKLAARKILREGRKADLEKHVEAVNSMLREQDGELSDSSENLEGGQWDGIAEDPVVNHEDEYVDDDRFTTVTVEAVDVSRDGLHKVAGEDDESGASGTEGPDEEPPGDRKPTGSQKGRRTWTKEPPNGPKKKKKKFKYESKAERKVTRYKERSGNRDKAKARKT
;
A
#
# COMPACT_ATOMS: atom_id res chain seq x y z
N MET A 1 -34.62 20.78 38.62
CA MET A 1 -33.58 20.02 37.89
C MET A 1 -32.25 20.75 38.06
N PHE A 2 -31.36 20.27 38.93
CA PHE A 2 -30.09 20.95 39.21
C PHE A 2 -29.01 20.52 38.21
N SER A 3 -28.38 21.48 37.53
CA SER A 3 -27.29 21.22 36.60
C SER A 3 -26.07 20.69 37.35
N ARG A 4 -25.49 19.59 36.87
CA ARG A 4 -24.29 19.01 37.46
C ARG A 4 -23.10 19.98 37.27
N PRO A 5 -22.30 20.26 38.31
CA PRO A 5 -21.18 21.17 38.19
C PRO A 5 -20.12 20.59 37.24
N ARG A 6 -19.63 21.42 36.32
CA ARG A 6 -18.57 21.07 35.36
C ARG A 6 -17.29 20.72 36.12
N ALA A 7 -16.79 19.50 35.93
CA ALA A 7 -15.53 19.06 36.53
C ALA A 7 -14.39 20.02 36.14
N LYS A 8 -13.69 20.56 37.14
CA LYS A 8 -12.50 21.38 36.95
C LYS A 8 -11.43 20.51 36.28
N VAL A 9 -11.04 20.86 35.06
CA VAL A 9 -9.91 20.25 34.37
C VAL A 9 -8.67 20.50 35.23
N THR A 10 -8.19 19.46 35.90
CA THR A 10 -6.95 19.52 36.67
C THR A 10 -5.84 19.92 35.71
N ALA A 11 -5.16 21.04 35.99
CA ALA A 11 -4.03 21.50 35.20
C ALA A 11 -3.02 20.33 35.04
N PRO A 12 -2.44 20.13 33.85
CA PRO A 12 -1.47 19.06 33.65
C PRO A 12 -0.34 19.22 34.67
N PRO A 13 0.14 18.12 35.28
CA PRO A 13 1.14 18.18 36.32
C PRO A 13 2.36 18.97 35.81
N PRO A 14 2.98 19.81 36.67
CA PRO A 14 4.12 20.60 36.26
C PRO A 14 5.19 19.66 35.72
N ARG A 15 5.71 19.98 34.52
CA ARG A 15 6.76 19.20 33.87
C ARG A 15 7.92 19.10 34.84
N LYS A 16 8.17 17.90 35.40
CA LYS A 16 9.33 17.63 36.27
C LYS A 16 10.56 18.12 35.52
N LYS A 17 11.17 19.22 35.99
CA LYS A 17 12.47 19.67 35.48
C LYS A 17 13.40 18.48 35.66
N ARG A 18 13.98 17.99 34.56
CA ARG A 18 14.93 16.86 34.61
C ARG A 18 15.97 17.21 35.67
N LYS A 19 16.12 16.37 36.70
CA LYS A 19 17.25 16.47 37.61
C LYS A 19 18.50 16.40 36.73
N VAL A 20 19.24 17.49 36.66
CA VAL A 20 20.53 17.52 35.96
C VAL A 20 21.42 16.61 36.79
N ALA A 21 21.70 15.41 36.28
CA ALA A 21 22.65 14.51 36.92
C ALA A 21 23.99 15.26 37.03
N SER A 22 24.58 15.22 38.22
CA SER A 22 25.94 15.66 38.61
C SER A 22 26.60 16.69 37.69
N ALA A 23 26.78 17.92 38.20
CA ALA A 23 27.73 18.85 37.61
C ALA A 23 29.09 18.15 37.53
N ILE A 24 29.55 17.86 36.32
CA ILE A 24 30.83 17.19 36.09
C ILE A 24 31.91 18.20 36.49
N GLU A 25 32.74 17.85 37.46
CA GLU A 25 33.75 18.75 38.04
C GLU A 25 34.87 19.07 37.04
N GLU A 26 35.19 18.16 36.11
CA GLU A 26 36.20 18.36 35.07
C GLU A 26 35.71 17.87 33.71
N ILE A 27 35.76 18.76 32.71
CA ILE A 27 35.42 18.44 31.32
C ILE A 27 36.73 18.21 30.56
N THR A 28 37.15 16.94 30.45
CA THR A 28 38.29 16.57 29.62
C THR A 28 37.88 16.57 28.15
N PHE A 29 38.53 17.40 27.33
CA PHE A 29 38.25 17.48 25.91
C PHE A 29 39.05 16.43 25.14
N ASP A 30 38.37 15.40 24.65
CA ASP A 30 38.99 14.37 23.81
C ASP A 30 38.95 14.80 22.32
N PRO A 31 40.11 15.09 21.70
CA PRO A 31 40.17 15.54 20.31
C PRO A 31 39.65 14.47 19.34
N SER A 32 39.79 13.18 19.67
CA SER A 32 39.30 12.07 18.85
C SER A 32 37.75 12.08 18.78
N ALA A 33 37.09 12.28 19.91
CA ALA A 33 35.65 12.43 19.99
C ALA A 33 35.14 13.69 19.26
N ARG A 34 35.95 14.77 19.23
CA ARG A 34 35.65 15.97 18.43
C ARG A 34 35.70 15.68 16.94
N GLU A 35 36.72 15.00 16.46
CA GLU A 35 36.85 14.61 15.05
C GLU A 35 35.70 13.71 14.60
N ASP A 36 35.31 12.75 15.43
CA ASP A 36 34.14 11.92 15.22
C ASP A 36 32.82 12.71 15.28
N TYR A 37 32.73 13.73 16.14
CA TYR A 37 31.55 14.58 16.23
C TYR A 37 31.38 15.47 14.99
N LEU A 38 32.48 16.03 14.49
CA LEU A 38 32.54 16.91 13.32
C LEU A 38 32.35 16.13 12.01
N SER A 39 33.01 14.99 11.83
CA SER A 39 32.85 14.13 10.65
C SER A 39 31.61 13.22 10.72
N GLY A 40 31.06 13.03 11.93
CA GLY A 40 30.01 12.07 12.22
C GLY A 40 28.63 12.44 11.68
N PHE A 41 28.44 13.58 11.01
CA PHE A 41 27.13 13.90 10.41
C PHE A 41 26.73 12.85 9.37
N HIS A 42 27.68 12.38 8.55
CA HIS A 42 27.44 11.30 7.60
C HIS A 42 27.18 9.98 8.33
N LYS A 43 27.97 9.65 9.37
CA LYS A 43 27.79 8.46 10.22
C LYS A 43 26.39 8.44 10.86
N ARG A 44 25.95 9.54 11.49
CA ARG A 44 24.60 9.70 12.09
C ARG A 44 23.48 9.65 11.06
N LYS A 45 23.71 10.16 9.84
CA LYS A 45 22.74 10.09 8.75
C LYS A 45 22.57 8.64 8.28
N LEU A 46 23.67 7.92 8.08
CA LEU A 46 23.67 6.50 7.75
C LEU A 46 23.03 5.67 8.87
N GLN A 47 23.36 5.93 10.13
CA GLN A 47 22.75 5.25 11.28
C GLN A 47 21.24 5.47 11.32
N ARG A 48 20.75 6.70 11.12
CA ARG A 48 19.31 6.97 11.02
C ARG A 48 18.64 6.22 9.86
N ILE A 49 19.30 6.17 8.70
CA ILE A 49 18.79 5.42 7.54
C ILE A 49 18.76 3.91 7.85
N LYS A 50 19.81 3.37 8.49
CA LYS A 50 19.89 1.97 8.90
C LYS A 50 18.81 1.64 9.92
N HIS A 51 18.67 2.44 10.97
CA HIS A 51 17.62 2.27 11.99
C HIS A 51 16.22 2.29 11.38
N ALA A 52 15.92 3.25 10.48
CA ALA A 52 14.63 3.30 9.80
C ALA A 52 14.37 2.06 8.94
N LYS A 53 15.41 1.50 8.29
CA LYS A 53 15.30 0.23 7.56
C LYS A 53 15.08 -0.95 8.50
N GLU A 54 15.83 -1.03 9.59
CA GLU A 54 15.72 -2.09 10.60
C GLU A 54 14.32 -2.10 11.23
N GLU A 55 13.79 -0.94 11.61
CA GLU A 55 12.42 -0.80 12.12
C GLU A 55 11.37 -1.25 11.10
N ALA A 56 11.53 -0.89 9.82
CA ALA A 56 10.63 -1.32 8.76
C ALA A 56 10.66 -2.85 8.60
N THR A 57 11.86 -3.46 8.57
CA THR A 57 12.00 -4.91 8.46
C THR A 57 11.46 -5.65 9.69
N LYS A 58 11.58 -5.05 10.88
CA LYS A 58 11.02 -5.61 12.11
C LYS A 58 9.49 -5.61 12.07
N ARG A 59 8.88 -4.49 11.67
CA ARG A 59 7.43 -4.38 11.50
C ARG A 59 6.89 -5.34 10.45
N GLU A 60 7.54 -5.44 9.29
CA GLU A 60 7.13 -6.37 8.23
C GLU A 60 7.14 -7.83 8.72
N ARG A 61 8.15 -8.22 9.51
CA ARG A 61 8.19 -9.56 10.13
C ARG A 61 7.06 -9.78 11.13
N GLU A 62 6.80 -8.79 11.99
CA GLU A 62 5.70 -8.84 12.97
C GLU A 62 4.34 -8.94 12.26
N GLU A 63 4.12 -8.15 11.21
CA GLU A 63 2.91 -8.17 10.40
C GLU A 63 2.73 -9.51 9.67
N LYS A 64 3.80 -10.08 9.10
CA LYS A 64 3.78 -11.39 8.46
C LYS A 64 3.45 -12.51 9.46
N LEU A 65 4.00 -12.44 10.67
CA LEU A 65 3.68 -13.39 11.73
C LEU A 65 2.23 -13.27 12.20
N ALA A 66 1.73 -12.04 12.37
CA ALA A 66 0.34 -11.77 12.72
C ALA A 66 -0.62 -12.29 11.64
N ALA A 67 -0.34 -12.03 10.36
CA ALA A 67 -1.13 -12.53 9.24
C ALA A 67 -1.17 -14.08 9.21
N ARG A 68 -0.02 -14.73 9.43
CA ARG A 68 0.04 -16.20 9.53
C ARG A 68 -0.76 -16.73 10.71
N LYS A 69 -0.76 -16.03 11.85
CA LYS A 69 -1.54 -16.40 13.02
C LYS A 69 -3.04 -16.32 12.71
N ILE A 70 -3.49 -15.23 12.10
CA ILE A 70 -4.89 -15.05 11.66
C ILE A 70 -5.31 -16.18 10.70
N LEU A 71 -4.48 -16.53 9.72
CA LEU A 71 -4.80 -17.63 8.80
C LEU A 71 -4.91 -18.99 9.50
N ARG A 72 -4.05 -19.26 10.47
CA ARG A 72 -4.12 -20.51 11.27
C ARG A 72 -5.35 -20.54 12.15
N GLU A 73 -5.69 -19.43 12.79
CA GLU A 73 -6.89 -19.29 13.60
C GLU A 73 -8.16 -19.44 12.75
N GLY A 74 -8.20 -18.84 11.55
CA GLY A 74 -9.27 -19.02 10.58
C GLY A 74 -9.46 -20.49 10.20
N ARG A 75 -8.39 -21.16 9.75
CA ARG A 75 -8.44 -22.59 9.42
C ARG A 75 -8.90 -23.45 10.60
N LYS A 76 -8.42 -23.15 11.81
CA LYS A 76 -8.83 -23.89 13.01
C LYS A 76 -10.32 -23.70 13.29
N ALA A 77 -10.83 -22.48 13.22
CA ALA A 77 -12.24 -22.19 13.41
C ALA A 77 -13.12 -22.83 12.33
N ASP A 78 -12.66 -22.89 11.09
CA ASP A 78 -13.39 -23.55 9.99
C ASP A 78 -13.43 -25.06 10.18
N LEU A 79 -12.33 -25.68 10.65
CA LEU A 79 -12.32 -27.09 11.02
C LEU A 79 -13.24 -27.38 12.21
N GLU A 80 -13.24 -26.53 13.24
CA GLU A 80 -14.14 -26.66 14.40
C GLU A 80 -15.61 -26.61 13.96
N LYS A 81 -15.99 -25.62 13.14
CA LYS A 81 -17.35 -25.52 12.59
C LYS A 81 -17.72 -26.74 11.74
N HIS A 82 -16.80 -27.24 10.93
CA HIS A 82 -17.05 -28.40 10.09
C HIS A 82 -17.27 -29.66 10.94
N VAL A 83 -16.45 -29.88 11.97
CA VAL A 83 -16.65 -30.99 12.91
C VAL A 83 -17.96 -30.84 13.67
N GLU A 84 -18.30 -29.65 14.14
CA GLU A 84 -19.59 -29.36 14.76
C GLU A 84 -20.77 -29.67 13.83
N ALA A 85 -20.69 -29.27 12.56
CA ALA A 85 -21.72 -29.54 11.55
C ALA A 85 -21.85 -31.04 11.23
N VAL A 86 -20.74 -31.77 11.11
CA VAL A 86 -20.79 -33.23 10.89
C VAL A 86 -21.36 -33.93 12.12
N ASN A 87 -20.95 -33.51 13.33
CA ASN A 87 -21.48 -34.07 14.57
C ASN A 87 -22.97 -33.75 14.76
N SER A 88 -23.45 -32.59 14.31
CA SER A 88 -24.89 -32.27 14.35
C SER A 88 -25.67 -33.13 13.36
N MET A 89 -25.18 -33.29 12.12
CA MET A 89 -25.79 -34.19 11.13
C MET A 89 -25.84 -35.64 11.64
N LEU A 90 -24.76 -36.14 12.24
CA LEU A 90 -24.73 -37.49 12.80
C LEU A 90 -25.69 -37.64 13.98
N ARG A 91 -25.79 -36.62 14.86
CA ARG A 91 -26.75 -36.62 15.97
C ARG A 91 -28.21 -36.54 15.49
N GLU A 92 -28.48 -35.81 14.41
CA GLU A 92 -29.79 -35.77 13.75
C GLU A 92 -30.14 -37.13 13.14
N GLN A 93 -29.18 -37.75 12.44
CA GLN A 93 -29.34 -39.10 11.86
C GLN A 93 -29.49 -40.20 12.92
N ASP A 94 -28.67 -40.22 13.98
CA ASP A 94 -28.81 -41.19 15.09
C ASP A 94 -30.15 -41.01 15.83
N GLY A 95 -30.66 -39.77 15.89
CA GLY A 95 -32.00 -39.47 16.40
C GLY A 95 -33.14 -40.01 15.52
N GLU A 96 -32.89 -40.18 14.22
CA GLU A 96 -33.84 -40.72 13.22
C GLU A 96 -33.66 -42.24 13.01
N LEU A 97 -32.44 -42.78 13.21
CA LEU A 97 -32.12 -44.21 13.06
C LEU A 97 -32.56 -45.07 14.25
N SER A 98 -32.82 -44.48 15.43
CA SER A 98 -33.36 -45.22 16.59
C SER A 98 -34.78 -45.79 16.34
N ASP A 99 -35.46 -45.41 15.25
CA ASP A 99 -36.77 -45.95 14.84
C ASP A 99 -36.69 -46.80 13.54
N SER A 100 -35.51 -46.98 12.94
CA SER A 100 -35.37 -47.73 11.67
C SER A 100 -33.96 -48.30 11.43
N SER A 101 -33.45 -49.12 12.35
CA SER A 101 -32.19 -49.84 12.14
C SER A 101 -32.21 -51.26 12.66
N GLU A 102 -33.02 -52.09 12.00
CA GLU A 102 -32.62 -53.47 11.73
C GLU A 102 -32.40 -53.59 10.22
N ASN A 103 -31.24 -54.13 9.84
CA ASN A 103 -30.88 -54.61 8.50
C ASN A 103 -30.14 -53.62 7.58
N LEU A 104 -28.80 -53.59 7.66
CA LEU A 104 -27.92 -53.52 6.49
C LEU A 104 -26.48 -53.90 6.86
N GLU A 105 -26.22 -55.19 6.75
CA GLU A 105 -24.91 -55.84 6.88
C GLU A 105 -24.15 -55.79 5.54
N GLY A 106 -22.87 -55.42 5.58
CA GLY A 106 -21.85 -55.95 4.66
C GLY A 106 -21.71 -55.32 3.27
N GLY A 107 -21.32 -54.04 3.19
CA GLY A 107 -20.77 -53.46 1.96
C GLY A 107 -19.23 -53.39 2.01
N GLN A 108 -18.54 -54.31 1.33
CA GLN A 108 -17.09 -54.30 1.16
C GLN A 108 -16.69 -53.05 0.33
N TRP A 109 -15.85 -52.18 0.89
CA TRP A 109 -15.36 -50.97 0.22
C TRP A 109 -14.45 -51.34 -0.96
N ASP A 110 -14.98 -51.23 -2.18
CA ASP A 110 -14.20 -51.32 -3.42
C ASP A 110 -13.46 -49.98 -3.61
N GLY A 111 -12.14 -50.04 -3.82
CA GLY A 111 -11.26 -48.89 -3.74
C GLY A 111 -11.63 -47.74 -4.68
N ILE A 112 -11.16 -46.53 -4.35
CA ILE A 112 -11.36 -45.31 -5.16
C ILE A 112 -10.92 -45.59 -6.60
N ALA A 113 -11.88 -45.60 -7.53
CA ALA A 113 -11.60 -45.64 -8.95
C ALA A 113 -10.89 -44.34 -9.35
N GLU A 114 -9.77 -44.46 -10.06
CA GLU A 114 -9.01 -43.32 -10.58
C GLU A 114 -9.81 -42.70 -11.73
N ASP A 115 -10.48 -41.57 -11.45
CA ASP A 115 -11.22 -40.83 -12.45
C ASP A 115 -10.28 -40.34 -13.57
N PRO A 116 -10.70 -40.35 -14.85
CA PRO A 116 -9.87 -39.88 -15.95
C PRO A 116 -9.49 -38.41 -15.74
N VAL A 117 -8.27 -38.04 -16.13
CA VAL A 117 -7.75 -36.67 -16.06
C VAL A 117 -8.58 -35.76 -16.98
N VAL A 118 -9.68 -35.22 -16.46
CA VAL A 118 -10.50 -34.24 -17.15
C VAL A 118 -9.84 -32.88 -16.97
N ASN A 119 -9.54 -32.19 -18.07
CA ASN A 119 -9.14 -30.79 -18.05
C ASN A 119 -10.33 -29.96 -17.56
N HIS A 120 -10.34 -29.60 -16.29
CA HIS A 120 -11.37 -28.75 -15.71
C HIS A 120 -11.04 -27.29 -16.01
N GLU A 121 -11.85 -26.65 -16.85
CA GLU A 121 -11.83 -25.21 -17.09
C GLU A 121 -12.83 -24.54 -16.14
N ASP A 122 -12.36 -24.12 -14.96
CA ASP A 122 -13.20 -23.34 -14.03
C ASP A 122 -13.03 -21.84 -14.31
N GLU A 123 -14.08 -21.23 -14.89
CA GLU A 123 -14.14 -19.78 -15.13
C GLU A 123 -14.40 -19.03 -13.81
N TYR A 124 -13.37 -18.36 -13.28
CA TYR A 124 -13.52 -17.40 -12.17
C TYR A 124 -13.76 -16.00 -12.73
N VAL A 125 -14.98 -15.50 -12.61
CA VAL A 125 -15.33 -14.12 -13.00
C VAL A 125 -15.10 -13.19 -11.82
N ASP A 126 -13.99 -12.45 -11.85
CA ASP A 126 -13.83 -11.23 -11.05
C ASP A 126 -14.13 -10.02 -11.95
N ASP A 127 -15.32 -9.44 -11.80
CA ASP A 127 -15.99 -8.44 -12.66
C ASP A 127 -15.23 -7.12 -12.94
N ASP A 128 -13.97 -6.94 -12.53
CA ASP A 128 -13.32 -5.61 -12.59
C ASP A 128 -11.89 -5.53 -13.14
N ARG A 129 -11.24 -6.64 -13.53
CA ARG A 129 -9.91 -6.58 -14.20
C ARG A 129 -9.66 -7.75 -15.15
N PHE A 130 -9.78 -7.53 -16.46
CA PHE A 130 -9.29 -8.48 -17.46
C PHE A 130 -7.77 -8.39 -17.59
N THR A 131 -7.05 -9.37 -17.05
CA THR A 131 -5.68 -9.69 -17.48
C THR A 131 -5.72 -11.00 -18.24
N THR A 132 -5.47 -10.96 -19.55
CA THR A 132 -5.38 -12.17 -20.36
C THR A 132 -4.05 -12.87 -20.06
N VAL A 133 -4.12 -14.12 -19.62
CA VAL A 133 -2.95 -14.98 -19.41
C VAL A 133 -2.89 -15.96 -20.58
N THR A 134 -1.88 -15.80 -21.43
CA THR A 134 -1.59 -16.73 -22.54
C THR A 134 -0.55 -17.75 -22.08
N VAL A 135 -0.90 -19.03 -22.13
CA VAL A 135 0.03 -20.13 -21.83
C VAL A 135 0.64 -20.61 -23.14
N GLU A 136 1.95 -20.41 -23.32
CA GLU A 136 2.71 -20.91 -24.47
C GLU A 136 3.50 -22.16 -24.07
N ALA A 137 3.50 -23.18 -24.94
CA ALA A 137 4.33 -24.37 -24.77
C ALA A 137 5.81 -24.02 -25.00
N VAL A 138 6.64 -24.40 -24.04
CA VAL A 138 8.10 -24.18 -24.06
C VAL A 138 8.81 -25.49 -23.80
N ASP A 139 9.86 -25.75 -24.57
CA ASP A 139 10.71 -26.93 -24.42
C ASP A 139 11.92 -26.59 -23.52
N VAL A 140 12.24 -27.48 -22.58
CA VAL A 140 13.28 -27.27 -21.57
C VAL A 140 14.48 -28.14 -21.89
N SER A 141 15.49 -27.55 -22.55
CA SER A 141 16.76 -28.21 -22.87
C SER A 141 17.88 -27.78 -21.91
N ARG A 142 19.00 -28.52 -21.90
CA ARG A 142 20.18 -28.21 -21.06
C ARG A 142 20.76 -26.80 -21.32
N ASP A 143 20.48 -26.22 -22.48
CA ASP A 143 20.87 -24.87 -22.88
C ASP A 143 19.82 -23.78 -22.58
N GLY A 144 18.62 -24.15 -22.09
CA GLY A 144 17.59 -23.19 -21.68
C GLY A 144 16.17 -23.52 -22.16
N LEU A 145 15.29 -22.53 -22.00
CA LEU A 145 13.87 -22.59 -22.35
C LEU A 145 13.66 -22.08 -23.78
N HIS A 146 13.22 -22.95 -24.69
CA HIS A 146 13.00 -22.63 -26.09
C HIS A 146 11.50 -22.61 -26.41
N LYS A 147 11.03 -21.53 -27.06
CA LYS A 147 9.67 -21.46 -27.59
C LYS A 147 9.60 -22.36 -28.83
N VAL A 148 8.66 -23.30 -28.84
CA VAL A 148 8.41 -24.15 -30.01
C VAL A 148 7.71 -23.27 -31.06
N ALA A 149 8.46 -22.79 -32.04
CA ALA A 149 7.92 -22.03 -33.16
C ALA A 149 7.27 -22.99 -34.17
N GLY A 150 5.94 -22.97 -34.22
CA GLY A 150 5.22 -23.39 -35.42
C GLY A 150 5.41 -22.34 -36.51
N GLU A 151 5.78 -22.81 -37.69
CA GLU A 151 6.04 -22.06 -38.92
C GLU A 151 4.92 -21.08 -39.23
N ASP A 152 5.26 -19.79 -39.40
CA ASP A 152 4.69 -18.85 -40.37
C ASP A 152 5.37 -17.48 -40.15
N ASP A 153 6.47 -17.28 -40.88
CA ASP A 153 7.15 -16.00 -41.07
C ASP A 153 6.78 -15.53 -42.49
N GLU A 154 6.38 -14.27 -42.67
CA GLU A 154 7.05 -13.30 -43.56
C GLU A 154 6.12 -12.15 -44.04
N SER A 155 6.70 -10.94 -43.98
CA SER A 155 6.55 -9.84 -44.95
C SER A 155 5.41 -8.80 -44.81
N GLY A 156 5.78 -7.53 -45.00
CA GLY A 156 4.82 -6.49 -45.39
C GLY A 156 5.09 -5.07 -44.91
N ALA A 157 6.25 -4.49 -45.25
CA ALA A 157 6.49 -3.05 -45.15
C ALA A 157 5.82 -2.26 -46.30
N SER A 158 5.27 -1.07 -46.02
CA SER A 158 5.14 0.13 -46.89
C SER A 158 3.99 1.00 -46.34
N GLY A 159 4.25 2.19 -45.77
CA GLY A 159 4.18 3.47 -46.49
C GLY A 159 2.80 4.11 -46.22
N THR A 160 2.60 5.42 -46.03
CA THR A 160 3.40 6.62 -46.28
C THR A 160 2.51 7.83 -45.83
N GLU A 161 3.14 8.94 -45.43
CA GLU A 161 2.72 10.38 -45.56
C GLU A 161 1.72 11.03 -44.56
N GLY A 162 2.15 12.21 -44.04
CA GLY A 162 1.44 13.14 -43.12
C GLY A 162 0.43 14.07 -43.84
N PRO A 163 0.17 15.34 -43.42
CA PRO A 163 0.95 16.22 -42.51
C PRO A 163 0.11 17.07 -41.50
N ASP A 164 0.83 17.93 -40.76
CA ASP A 164 0.50 19.20 -40.08
C ASP A 164 -0.95 19.66 -39.80
N GLU A 165 -1.23 20.10 -38.56
CA GLU A 165 -1.51 21.52 -38.21
C GLU A 165 -1.81 21.68 -36.69
N GLU A 166 -1.05 22.56 -36.01
CA GLU A 166 -1.42 23.25 -34.77
C GLU A 166 -2.19 24.56 -35.10
N PRO A 167 -2.68 25.38 -34.13
CA PRO A 167 -3.53 25.16 -32.96
C PRO A 167 -4.74 26.14 -32.97
N PRO A 168 -5.62 26.17 -31.95
CA PRO A 168 -6.00 27.51 -31.48
C PRO A 168 -6.21 27.64 -29.96
N GLY A 169 -5.53 28.63 -29.39
CA GLY A 169 -6.18 29.88 -29.03
C GLY A 169 -7.00 29.93 -27.73
N ASP A 170 -6.40 30.60 -26.75
CA ASP A 170 -7.01 31.36 -25.65
C ASP A 170 -8.50 31.72 -25.80
N ARG A 171 -9.30 31.30 -24.81
CA ARG A 171 -10.59 31.92 -24.50
C ARG A 171 -10.66 32.24 -23.01
N LYS A 172 -10.46 33.52 -22.67
CA LYS A 172 -10.98 34.10 -21.43
C LYS A 172 -12.50 34.26 -21.54
N PRO A 173 -13.28 33.91 -20.51
CA PRO A 173 -14.55 34.56 -20.27
C PRO A 173 -14.36 35.77 -19.36
N THR A 174 -15.06 36.81 -19.78
CA THR A 174 -15.21 38.15 -19.26
C THR A 174 -16.00 38.19 -17.95
N GLY A 175 -15.83 39.28 -17.19
CA GLY A 175 -16.92 39.92 -16.46
C GLY A 175 -17.42 39.29 -15.16
N SER A 176 -16.94 39.79 -14.02
CA SER A 176 -17.89 40.27 -13.00
C SER A 176 -17.33 41.48 -12.27
N GLN A 177 -17.98 42.61 -12.51
CA GLN A 177 -17.79 43.83 -11.75
C GLN A 177 -18.13 43.54 -10.28
N LYS A 178 -17.18 43.79 -9.37
CA LYS A 178 -17.50 43.99 -7.96
C LYS A 178 -17.07 45.39 -7.58
N GLY A 179 -18.08 46.21 -7.31
CA GLY A 179 -17.98 47.64 -7.05
C GLY A 179 -16.94 48.00 -6.01
N ARG A 180 -16.28 49.13 -6.25
CA ARG A 180 -15.41 49.78 -5.28
C ARG A 180 -16.29 50.22 -4.10
N ARG A 181 -16.02 49.68 -2.91
CA ARG A 181 -16.74 50.02 -1.68
C ARG A 181 -16.47 51.48 -1.33
N THR A 182 -17.52 52.24 -1.09
CA THR A 182 -17.45 53.58 -0.49
C THR A 182 -16.86 53.47 0.92
N TRP A 183 -15.90 54.33 1.24
CA TRP A 183 -15.24 54.35 2.55
C TRP A 183 -16.16 55.04 3.57
N THR A 184 -16.88 54.26 4.37
CA THR A 184 -17.58 54.77 5.55
C THR A 184 -16.69 54.62 6.79
N LYS A 185 -16.83 55.55 7.74
CA LYS A 185 -15.99 55.65 8.95
C LYS A 185 -16.24 54.55 9.99
N GLU A 186 -17.24 53.69 9.79
CA GLU A 186 -17.58 52.60 10.71
C GLU A 186 -17.03 51.25 10.22
N PRO A 187 -16.33 50.48 11.08
CA PRO A 187 -15.78 49.19 10.69
C PRO A 187 -16.91 48.17 10.46
N PRO A 188 -16.90 47.42 9.34
CA PRO A 188 -17.95 46.44 9.06
C PRO A 188 -17.94 45.33 10.12
N ASN A 189 -19.08 45.14 10.77
CA ASN A 189 -19.26 44.16 11.83
C ASN A 189 -19.32 42.74 11.23
N GLY A 190 -18.23 41.98 11.34
CA GLY A 190 -18.15 40.59 10.89
C GLY A 190 -16.72 40.03 10.87
N PRO A 191 -16.52 38.70 11.00
CA PRO A 191 -15.20 38.10 11.05
C PRO A 191 -14.43 38.33 9.74
N LYS A 192 -13.26 38.97 9.83
CA LYS A 192 -12.36 39.23 8.68
C LYS A 192 -12.01 37.90 8.00
N LYS A 193 -12.43 37.72 6.75
CA LYS A 193 -12.05 36.56 5.93
C LYS A 193 -10.52 36.56 5.77
N LYS A 194 -9.86 35.48 6.19
CA LYS A 194 -8.40 35.33 6.05
C LYS A 194 -8.04 35.37 4.56
N LYS A 195 -7.03 36.17 4.21
CA LYS A 195 -6.51 36.26 2.84
C LYS A 195 -6.05 34.87 2.39
N LYS A 196 -6.48 34.42 1.20
CA LYS A 196 -5.99 33.16 0.61
C LYS A 196 -4.49 33.31 0.37
N LYS A 197 -3.69 32.39 0.92
CA LYS A 197 -2.26 32.32 0.62
C LYS A 197 -2.14 31.78 -0.81
N PHE A 198 -1.94 32.65 -1.78
CA PHE A 198 -1.53 32.24 -3.12
C PHE A 198 -0.18 31.53 -2.98
N LYS A 199 -0.17 30.22 -3.23
CA LYS A 199 1.05 29.47 -3.48
C LYS A 199 1.13 29.31 -4.98
N TYR A 200 2.30 29.59 -5.56
CA TYR A 200 2.54 29.53 -7.00
C TYR A 200 2.14 28.20 -7.64
N GLU A 201 2.18 27.12 -6.85
CA GLU A 201 1.77 25.80 -7.27
C GLU A 201 1.04 25.05 -6.14
N SER A 202 0.03 24.26 -6.51
CA SER A 202 -0.55 23.24 -5.63
C SER A 202 0.50 22.18 -5.27
N LYS A 203 0.24 21.38 -4.21
CA LYS A 203 1.17 20.29 -3.84
C LYS A 203 1.34 19.27 -4.98
N ALA A 204 0.32 19.09 -5.83
CA ALA A 204 0.34 18.18 -6.96
C ALA A 204 1.22 18.74 -8.09
N GLU A 205 1.01 20.00 -8.48
CA GLU A 205 1.84 20.70 -9.47
C GLU A 205 3.32 20.69 -9.07
N ARG A 206 3.63 20.97 -7.80
CA ARG A 206 5.00 20.92 -7.27
C ARG A 206 5.67 19.54 -7.41
N LYS A 207 4.89 18.46 -7.33
CA LYS A 207 5.42 17.10 -7.51
C LYS A 207 5.77 16.85 -8.97
N VAL A 208 4.90 17.30 -9.89
CA VAL A 208 5.10 17.16 -11.34
C VAL A 208 6.30 17.98 -11.80
N THR A 209 6.42 19.25 -11.38
CA THR A 209 7.56 20.10 -11.72
C THR A 209 8.88 19.50 -11.23
N ARG A 210 8.92 19.03 -9.98
CA ARG A 210 10.08 18.34 -9.42
C ARG A 210 10.45 17.06 -10.19
N TYR A 211 9.45 16.30 -10.66
CA TYR A 211 9.71 15.10 -11.45
C TYR A 211 10.37 15.47 -12.80
N LYS A 212 9.82 16.48 -13.49
CA LYS A 212 10.34 16.98 -14.77
C LYS A 212 11.75 17.58 -14.63
N GLU A 213 12.04 18.30 -13.55
CA GLU A 213 13.39 18.80 -13.26
C GLU A 213 14.38 17.65 -13.04
N ARG A 214 13.97 16.61 -12.31
CA ARG A 214 14.83 15.45 -12.04
C ARG A 214 15.15 14.65 -13.29
N SER A 215 14.17 14.41 -14.16
CA SER A 215 14.41 13.74 -15.44
C SER A 215 15.34 14.56 -16.30
N GLY A 216 15.05 15.86 -16.50
CA GLY A 216 15.90 16.75 -17.30
C GLY A 216 17.33 16.87 -16.77
N ASN A 217 17.52 16.93 -15.45
CA ASN A 217 18.87 16.97 -14.86
C ASN A 217 19.61 15.64 -15.01
N ARG A 218 18.89 14.50 -14.94
CA ARG A 218 19.47 13.17 -15.17
C ARG A 218 19.90 13.01 -16.62
N ASP A 219 19.11 13.48 -17.59
CA ASP A 219 19.44 13.39 -19.01
C ASP A 219 20.62 14.31 -19.35
N LYS A 220 20.65 15.53 -18.83
CA LYS A 220 21.80 16.44 -18.92
C LYS A 220 23.06 15.85 -18.29
N ALA A 221 22.93 15.15 -17.15
CA ALA A 221 24.07 14.51 -16.49
C ALA A 221 24.60 13.32 -17.31
N LYS A 222 23.73 12.56 -17.98
CA LYS A 222 24.13 11.50 -18.90
C LYS A 222 24.87 12.07 -20.12
N ALA A 223 24.33 13.12 -20.72
CA ALA A 223 24.93 13.79 -21.88
C ALA A 223 26.30 14.44 -21.58
N ARG A 224 26.58 14.78 -20.32
CA ARG A 224 27.92 15.25 -19.89
C ARG A 224 28.92 14.12 -19.64
N LYS A 225 28.44 12.89 -19.49
CA LYS A 225 29.25 11.71 -19.14
C LYS A 225 29.69 10.92 -20.38
N THR A 226 28.99 11.10 -21.49
CA THR A 226 29.40 10.70 -22.85
C THR A 226 30.30 11.77 -23.45
#